data_AF-A0A959V3I4-F1
#
_entry.id   AF-A0A959V3I4-F1
#
_cell.length_a   1.000
_cell.length_b   1.000
_cell.length_c   1.000
_cell.angle_alpha   90.00
_cell.angle_beta   90.00
_cell.angle_gamma   90.00
#
_symmetry.space_group_name_H-M   'P 1'
#
loop_
_entity.id
_entity.type
_entity.pdbx_description
1 polymer ?
#
loop_
_entity_poly.entity_id
_entity_poly.type
_entity_poly.pdbx_seq_one_letter_code
_entity_poly.pdbx_strand_id
1 'polypeptide(L)' 'MGFSITLLIIIVTALVSIGAWQDRRVFLALLFEPFVIRARGEWHRFVTHAFIHADGYHLFVNMFVLYMFG' A
#
# COMPACT_ATOMS: atom_id res chain seq x y z
N MET A 1 -19.91 13.58 12.96
CA MET A 1 -19.15 13.30 11.72
C MET A 1 -18.41 12.01 11.94
N GLY A 2 -18.84 10.92 11.29
CA GLY A 2 -18.23 9.60 11.47
C GLY A 2 -16.94 9.47 10.67
N PHE A 3 -15.99 8.66 11.13
CA PHE A 3 -14.87 8.23 10.32
C PHE A 3 -15.40 7.47 9.09
N SER A 4 -15.04 7.90 7.88
CA SER A 4 -15.38 7.15 6.66
C SER A 4 -14.36 6.02 6.44
N ILE A 5 -14.83 4.92 5.85
CA ILE A 5 -13.97 3.79 5.48
C ILE A 5 -12.89 4.24 4.48
N THR A 6 -13.24 5.16 3.56
CA THR A 6 -12.30 5.78 2.63
C THR A 6 -11.15 6.48 3.36
N LEU A 7 -11.46 7.29 4.38
CA LEU A 7 -10.44 7.99 5.16
C LEU A 7 -9.55 7.00 5.94
N LEU A 8 -10.11 5.92 6.47
CA LEU A 8 -9.34 4.86 7.12
C LEU A 8 -8.36 4.19 6.14
N ILE A 9 -8.82 3.83 4.93
CA ILE A 9 -7.98 3.23 3.89
C ILE A 9 -6.85 4.19 3.49
N ILE A 10 -7.15 5.48 3.34
CA ILE A 10 -6.15 6.51 3.01
C ILE A 10 -5.07 6.58 4.10
N ILE A 11 -5.47 6.68 5.37
CA ILE A 11 -4.53 6.80 6.50
C ILE A 11 -3.64 5.56 6.57
N VAL A 12 -4.21 4.36 6.50
CA VAL A 12 -3.46 3.10 6.55
C VAL A 12 -2.48 3.01 5.38
N THR A 13 -2.92 3.31 4.17
CA THR A 13 -2.08 3.25 2.95
C THR A 13 -0.92 4.24 3.04
N ALA A 14 -1.16 5.46 3.52
CA ALA A 14 -0.14 6.46 3.69
C ALA A 14 0.91 6.05 4.74
N LEU A 15 0.48 5.56 5.90
CA LEU A 15 1.40 5.10 6.96
C LEU A 15 2.24 3.91 6.50
N VAL A 16 1.62 2.92 5.84
CA VAL A 16 2.33 1.74 5.31
C VAL A 16 3.34 2.13 4.23
N SER A 17 2.96 3.01 3.29
CA SER A 17 3.87 3.48 2.23
C SER A 17 5.07 4.25 2.80
N ILE A 18 4.83 5.18 3.73
CA ILE A 18 5.91 5.97 4.36
C ILE A 18 6.85 5.06 5.15
N GLY A 19 6.31 4.13 5.94
CA GLY A 19 7.13 3.15 6.67
C GLY A 19 7.95 2.24 5.74
N ALA A 20 7.36 1.80 4.63
CA ALA A 20 8.04 0.96 3.64
C ALA A 20 9.18 1.71 2.91
N TRP A 21 9.08 3.03 2.72
CA TRP A 21 10.18 3.82 2.14
C TRP A 21 11.40 3.89 3.06
N GLN A 22 11.22 3.76 4.38
CA GLN A 22 12.29 3.80 5.35
C GLN A 22 13.05 2.47 5.47
N ASP A 23 12.42 1.34 5.15
CA ASP A 23 13.06 0.02 5.16
C ASP A 23 12.77 -0.76 3.87
N ARG A 24 13.80 -0.91 3.03
CA ARG A 24 13.72 -1.65 1.77
C ARG A 24 13.25 -3.09 1.96
N ARG A 25 13.53 -3.72 3.10
CA ARG A 25 13.09 -5.10 3.39
C ARG A 25 11.57 -5.15 3.57
N VAL A 26 10.99 -4.15 4.24
CA VAL A 26 9.53 -4.02 4.38
C VAL A 26 8.90 -3.79 3.02
N PHE A 27 9.43 -2.87 2.22
CA PHE A 27 8.93 -2.65 0.86
C PHE A 27 8.96 -3.93 0.02
N LEU A 28 10.08 -4.64 0.02
CA LEU A 28 10.24 -5.90 -0.71
C LEU A 28 9.39 -7.04 -0.14
N ALA A 29 9.01 -7.02 1.13
CA ALA A 29 8.11 -8.00 1.73
C ALA A 29 6.65 -7.80 1.28
N LEU A 30 6.24 -6.54 1.08
CA LEU A 30 4.87 -6.21 0.67
C LEU A 30 4.68 -6.16 -0.85
N LEU A 31 5.77 -6.03 -1.62
CA LEU A 31 5.77 -5.92 -3.08
C LEU A 31 5.15 -7.16 -3.74
N PHE A 32 4.36 -6.90 -4.78
CA PHE A 32 3.83 -7.96 -5.64
C PHE A 32 4.96 -8.61 -6.44
N GLU A 33 5.32 -9.84 -6.09
CA GLU A 33 6.36 -10.62 -6.74
C GLU A 33 5.79 -12.03 -7.02
N PRO A 34 5.33 -12.32 -8.25
CA PRO A 34 4.62 -13.56 -8.58
C PRO A 34 5.40 -14.84 -8.33
N PHE A 35 6.73 -14.80 -8.52
CA PHE A 35 7.59 -15.96 -8.39
C PHE A 35 7.72 -16.40 -6.93
N VAL A 36 7.99 -15.46 -6.03
CA VAL A 36 8.03 -15.57 -4.58
C VAL A 36 6.67 -15.96 -4.03
N ILE A 37 5.58 -15.36 -4.51
CA ILE A 37 4.24 -15.75 -4.06
C ILE A 37 4.01 -17.24 -4.32
N ARG A 38 4.30 -17.72 -5.53
CA ARG A 38 4.12 -19.12 -5.88
C ARG A 38 5.11 -20.04 -5.16
N ALA A 39 6.39 -19.66 -5.10
CA ALA A 39 7.46 -20.51 -4.57
C ALA A 39 7.46 -20.59 -3.05
N ARG A 40 7.04 -19.53 -2.34
CA ARG A 40 7.07 -19.43 -0.88
C ARG A 40 5.69 -19.36 -0.23
N GLY A 41 4.61 -19.37 -1.02
CA GLY A 41 3.24 -19.27 -0.52
C GLY A 41 2.90 -17.91 0.07
N GLU A 42 3.61 -16.84 -0.33
CA GLU A 42 3.45 -15.48 0.23
C GLU A 42 2.23 -14.74 -0.36
N TRP A 43 1.05 -15.38 -0.32
CA TRP A 43 -0.20 -14.88 -0.93
C TRP A 43 -0.67 -13.53 -0.39
N HIS A 44 -0.24 -13.15 0.82
CA HIS A 44 -0.54 -11.82 1.38
C HIS A 44 -0.09 -10.68 0.44
N ARG A 45 0.95 -10.89 -0.36
CA ARG A 45 1.45 -9.93 -1.36
C ARG A 45 0.41 -9.54 -2.42
N PHE A 46 -0.59 -10.38 -2.69
CA PHE A 46 -1.72 -10.01 -3.56
C PHE A 46 -2.55 -8.86 -3.01
N VAL A 47 -2.54 -8.63 -1.70
CA VAL A 47 -3.30 -7.56 -1.06
C VAL A 47 -2.38 -6.47 -0.53
N THR A 48 -1.25 -6.84 0.10
CA THR A 48 -0.35 -5.87 0.72
C THR A 48 0.31 -4.92 -0.27
N HIS A 49 0.51 -5.35 -1.52
CA HIS A 49 1.13 -4.50 -2.54
C HIS A 49 0.32 -3.25 -2.86
N ALA A 50 -1.01 -3.29 -2.67
CA ALA A 50 -1.88 -2.14 -2.89
C ALA A 50 -1.65 -1.00 -1.87
N PHE A 51 -1.01 -1.30 -0.72
CA PHE A 51 -0.75 -0.34 0.35
C PHE A 51 0.62 0.35 0.23
N ILE A 52 1.49 -0.08 -0.69
CA ILE A 52 2.82 0.51 -0.90
C ILE A 52 2.90 1.21 -2.25
N HIS A 53 3.57 2.35 -2.29
CA HIS A 53 3.73 3.19 -3.48
C HIS A 53 5.21 3.43 -3.76
N ALA A 54 5.58 3.70 -5.01
CA ALA A 54 6.99 3.88 -5.39
C ALA A 54 7.60 5.17 -4.82
N ASP A 55 6.81 6.24 -4.71
CA ASP A 55 7.23 7.54 -4.22
C ASP A 55 6.06 8.40 -3.73
N GLY A 56 6.39 9.57 -3.20
CA GLY A 56 5.44 10.54 -2.64
C GLY A 56 4.40 11.05 -3.63
N TYR A 57 4.76 11.23 -4.90
CA TYR A 57 3.83 11.76 -5.91
C TYR A 57 2.79 10.70 -6.29
N HIS A 58 3.22 9.46 -6.53
CA HIS A 58 2.31 8.34 -6.78
C HIS A 58 1.36 8.10 -5.61
N LEU A 59 1.87 8.14 -4.37
CA LEU A 59 1.03 8.02 -3.17
C LEU A 59 -0.01 9.16 -3.12
N PHE A 60 0.43 10.41 -3.29
CA PHE A 60 -0.44 11.57 -3.20
C PHE A 60 -1.58 11.52 -4.21
N VAL A 61 -1.27 11.29 -5.49
CA VAL A 61 -2.29 11.25 -6.56
C VAL A 61 -3.32 10.16 -6.28
N ASN A 62 -2.89 8.96 -5.88
CA ASN A 62 -3.81 7.87 -5.57
C ASN A 62 -4.70 8.17 -4.36
N MET A 63 -4.16 8.77 -3.29
CA MET A 63 -4.96 9.13 -2.12
C MET A 63 -5.95 10.27 -2.44
N PHE A 64 -5.54 11.23 -3.27
CA PHE A 64 -6.42 12.29 -3.74
C PHE A 64 -7.58 11.73 -4.59
N VAL A 65 -7.29 10.88 -5.58
CA VAL A 65 -8.32 10.24 -6.41
C VAL A 65 -9.24 9.37 -5.57
N LEU A 66 -8.69 8.56 -4.64
CA LEU A 66 -9.48 7.74 -3.73
C LEU A 66 -10.41 8.59 -2.84
N TYR A 67 -9.93 9.72 -2.31
CA TYR A 67 -10.76 10.62 -1.52
C TYR A 67 -11.92 11.21 -2.34
N MET A 68 -11.70 11.48 -3.63
CA MET A 68 -12.72 12.07 -4.51
C MET A 68 -13.77 11.07 -4.98
N PHE A 69 -13.43 9.80 -5.14
CA PHE A 69 -14.28 8.79 -5.80
C PHE A 69 -14.61 7.55 -4.95
N GLY A 70 -14.07 7.41 -3.74
CA GLY A 70 -14.27 6.27 -2.84
C GLY A 70 -15.30 6.51 -1.75
#